data_AF-A0A7J6Q1W6-F1
#
_entry.id   AF-A0A7J6Q1W6-F1
#
_cell.length_a   1.000
_cell.length_b   1.000
_cell.length_c   1.000
_cell.angle_alpha   90.00
_cell.angle_beta   90.00
_cell.angle_gamma   90.00
#
_symmetry.space_group_name_H-M   'P 1'
#
loop_
_entity.id
_entity.type
_entity.pdbx_description
1 polymer ?
#
loop_
_entity_poly.entity_id
_entity_poly.type
_entity_poly.pdbx_seq_one_letter_code
_entity_poly.pdbx_strand_id
1 'polypeptide(L)'
;MCLPSFDDTKARIPIEIEWRSRMERKLRKRLNSIPTDPLMIDEAVEKIQTLMMITFINIRNCLCDQLELFADSFFQLPMARHLQGEMSTIQLRPEDRAPFLAQRKGLEQDVEGSNAMLEDIEWCIDQIHTFALTTKARRSPSDWKKNY
;
A
#
# COMPACT_ATOMS: atom_id res chain seq x y z
N MET A 1 -2.05 -4.49 3.37
CA MET A 1 -1.37 -5.66 2.75
C MET A 1 -1.05 -5.30 1.32
N CYS A 2 0.22 -5.39 0.91
CA CYS A 2 0.62 -5.17 -0.48
C CYS A 2 0.44 -6.50 -1.24
N LEU A 3 -0.19 -6.45 -2.41
CA LEU A 3 -0.39 -7.63 -3.24
C LEU A 3 0.95 -8.09 -3.84
N PRO A 4 1.17 -9.40 -4.06
CA PRO A 4 2.38 -9.89 -4.69
C PRO A 4 2.55 -9.30 -6.09
N SER A 5 3.73 -8.76 -6.37
CA SER A 5 4.11 -8.23 -7.66
C SER A 5 4.54 -9.35 -8.64
N PHE A 6 4.68 -8.99 -9.91
CA PHE A 6 5.27 -9.88 -10.91
C PHE A 6 6.68 -10.33 -10.51
N ASP A 7 7.47 -9.42 -9.93
CA ASP A 7 8.82 -9.72 -9.49
C ASP A 7 8.83 -10.70 -8.30
N ASP A 8 7.85 -10.58 -7.39
CA ASP A 8 7.67 -11.56 -6.30
C ASP A 8 7.37 -12.95 -6.84
N THR A 9 6.51 -13.03 -7.85
CA THR A 9 6.13 -14.31 -8.50
C THR A 9 7.33 -14.91 -9.24
N LYS A 10 8.08 -14.09 -9.98
CA LYS A 10 9.28 -14.50 -10.71
C LYS A 10 10.39 -14.98 -9.78
N ALA A 11 10.59 -14.32 -8.65
CA ALA A 11 11.55 -14.71 -7.63
C ALA A 11 11.22 -16.07 -6.99
N ARG A 12 9.94 -16.44 -6.93
CA ARG A 12 9.48 -17.70 -6.32
C ARG A 12 9.76 -18.94 -7.17
N ILE A 13 9.71 -18.82 -8.51
CA ILE A 13 9.91 -19.92 -9.46
C ILE A 13 11.21 -20.72 -9.21
N PRO A 14 12.41 -20.09 -9.17
CA PRO A 14 13.65 -20.84 -8.97
C PRO A 14 13.71 -21.52 -7.59
N ILE A 15 13.12 -20.91 -6.56
CA ILE A 15 13.04 -21.46 -5.20
C ILE A 15 12.19 -22.73 -5.19
N GLU A 16 11.02 -22.70 -5.84
CA GLU A 16 10.14 -23.86 -5.96
C GLU A 16 10.79 -25.01 -6.76
N ILE A 17 11.47 -24.68 -7.87
CA ILE A 17 12.19 -25.67 -8.68
C ILE A 17 13.27 -26.35 -7.84
N GLU A 18 14.10 -25.59 -7.14
CA GLU A 18 15.15 -26.13 -6.30
C GLU A 18 14.57 -27.03 -5.19
N TRP A 19 13.49 -26.57 -4.54
CA TRP A 19 12.82 -27.34 -3.51
C TRP A 19 12.29 -28.69 -4.03
N ARG A 20 11.63 -28.70 -5.21
CA ARG A 20 11.16 -29.93 -5.86
C ARG A 20 12.32 -30.88 -6.17
N SER A 21 13.40 -30.38 -6.76
CA SER A 21 14.59 -31.19 -7.06
C SER A 21 15.30 -31.72 -5.81
N ARG A 22 15.29 -30.97 -4.69
CA ARG A 22 15.81 -31.44 -3.39
C ARG A 22 14.93 -32.55 -2.81
N MET A 23 13.61 -32.41 -2.88
CA MET A 23 12.66 -33.41 -2.41
C MET A 23 12.77 -34.72 -3.21
N GLU A 24 12.84 -34.62 -4.54
CA GLU A 24 13.00 -35.78 -5.42
C GLU A 24 14.27 -36.57 -5.09
N ARG A 25 15.41 -35.88 -4.92
CA ARG A 25 16.67 -36.52 -4.51
C ARG A 25 16.55 -37.25 -3.18
N LYS A 26 15.87 -36.66 -2.19
CA LYS A 26 15.64 -37.30 -0.89
C LYS A 26 14.77 -38.54 -1.01
N LEU A 27 13.70 -38.50 -1.80
CA LEU A 27 12.82 -39.65 -2.03
C LEU A 27 13.56 -40.77 -2.76
N ARG A 28 14.32 -40.46 -3.81
CA ARG A 28 15.17 -41.43 -4.53
C ARG A 28 16.19 -42.09 -3.60
N LYS A 29 16.85 -41.31 -2.73
CA LYS A 29 17.79 -41.86 -1.74
C LYS A 29 17.12 -42.84 -0.78
N ARG A 30 15.90 -42.53 -0.33
CA ARG A 30 15.12 -43.43 0.56
C ARG A 30 14.67 -44.69 -0.16
N LEU A 31 14.21 -44.56 -1.41
CA LEU A 31 13.85 -45.70 -2.25
C LEU A 31 15.02 -46.67 -2.43
N ASN A 32 16.20 -46.13 -2.74
CA ASN A 32 17.42 -46.93 -2.92
C ASN A 32 17.96 -47.56 -1.62
N SER A 33 17.43 -47.17 -0.45
CA SER A 33 17.84 -47.71 0.85
C SER A 33 16.97 -48.88 1.34
N ILE A 34 15.97 -49.28 0.56
CA ILE A 34 15.08 -50.39 0.86
C ILE A 34 15.83 -51.70 0.56
N PRO A 35 15.95 -52.62 1.54
CA PRO A 35 16.56 -53.93 1.31
C PRO A 35 15.81 -54.71 0.23
N THR A 36 16.57 -55.40 -0.63
CA THR A 36 16.04 -56.34 -1.62
C THR A 36 16.23 -57.80 -1.22
N ASP A 37 16.97 -58.04 -0.13
CA ASP A 37 17.22 -59.38 0.41
C ASP A 37 15.91 -59.94 1.03
N PRO A 38 15.44 -61.12 0.61
CA PRO A 38 14.27 -61.78 1.19
C PRO A 38 14.37 -62.05 2.70
N LEU A 39 15.57 -62.07 3.28
CA LEU A 39 15.75 -62.23 4.73
C LEU A 39 15.43 -60.96 5.54
N MET A 40 15.29 -59.81 4.86
CA MET A 40 15.06 -58.49 5.47
C MET A 40 13.67 -57.91 5.14
N ILE A 41 12.68 -58.78 4.92
CA ILE A 41 11.32 -58.35 4.50
C ILE A 41 10.68 -57.38 5.50
N ASP A 42 10.79 -57.63 6.81
CA ASP A 42 10.17 -56.77 7.81
C ASP A 42 10.76 -55.34 7.78
N GLU A 43 12.08 -55.21 7.61
CA GLU A 43 12.75 -53.92 7.46
C GLU A 43 12.36 -53.23 6.14
N ALA A 44 12.24 -54.00 5.05
CA ALA A 44 11.80 -53.47 3.77
C ALA A 44 10.35 -52.92 3.85
N VAL A 45 9.45 -53.64 4.53
CA VAL A 45 8.06 -53.20 4.75
C VAL A 45 8.03 -51.89 5.56
N GLU A 46 8.78 -51.80 6.65
CA GLU A 46 8.85 -50.58 7.48
C GLU A 46 9.35 -49.37 6.67
N LYS A 47 10.41 -49.56 5.87
CA LYS A 47 10.96 -48.50 5.02
C LYS A 47 10.01 -48.07 3.92
N ILE A 48 9.26 -49.00 3.31
CA ILE A 48 8.22 -48.69 2.32
C ILE A 48 7.09 -47.89 2.96
N GLN A 49 6.59 -48.33 4.12
CA GLN A 49 5.52 -47.63 4.85
C GLN A 49 5.95 -46.21 5.24
N THR A 50 7.17 -46.06 5.75
CA THR A 50 7.76 -44.76 6.09
C THR A 50 7.88 -43.87 4.85
N LEU A 51 8.35 -44.41 3.72
CA LEU A 51 8.46 -43.67 2.46
C LEU A 51 7.09 -43.20 1.96
N MET A 52 6.08 -44.07 2.04
CA MET A 52 4.70 -43.75 1.65
C MET A 52 4.12 -42.65 2.52
N MET A 53 4.25 -42.76 3.85
CA MET A 53 3.75 -41.75 4.80
C MET A 53 4.38 -40.38 4.53
N ILE A 54 5.70 -40.32 4.36
CA ILE A 54 6.40 -39.05 4.10
C ILE A 54 5.99 -38.46 2.76
N THR A 55 5.84 -39.30 1.73
CA THR A 55 5.38 -38.85 0.41
C THR A 55 3.97 -38.25 0.50
N PHE A 56 3.07 -38.91 1.23
CA PHE A 56 1.71 -38.41 1.43
C PHE A 56 1.67 -37.08 2.18
N ILE A 57 2.46 -36.93 3.25
CA ILE A 57 2.59 -35.67 4.00
C ILE A 57 3.08 -34.55 3.09
N ASN A 58 4.09 -34.81 2.25
CA ASN A 58 4.60 -33.81 1.31
C ASN A 58 3.56 -33.40 0.28
N ILE A 59 2.83 -34.36 -0.31
CA ILE A 59 1.74 -34.07 -1.27
C ILE A 59 0.67 -33.22 -0.60
N ARG A 60 0.23 -33.59 0.60
CA ARG A 60 -0.79 -32.86 1.34
C ARG A 60 -0.37 -31.41 1.60
N ASN A 61 0.84 -31.20 2.09
CA ASN A 61 1.34 -29.86 2.38
C ASN A 61 1.42 -29.01 1.10
N CYS A 62 1.93 -29.57 -0.01
CA CYS A 62 1.91 -28.90 -1.31
C CYS A 62 0.49 -28.52 -1.75
N LEU A 63 -0.47 -29.44 -1.62
CA LEU A 63 -1.85 -29.18 -2.01
C LEU A 63 -2.50 -28.08 -1.18
N CYS A 64 -2.25 -28.05 0.14
CA CYS A 64 -2.74 -26.99 1.02
C CYS A 64 -2.20 -25.63 0.56
N ASP A 65 -0.90 -25.51 0.33
CA ASP A 65 -0.28 -24.26 -0.13
C ASP A 65 -0.85 -23.82 -1.50
N GLN A 66 -1.06 -24.76 -2.42
CA GLN A 66 -1.63 -24.44 -3.74
C GLN A 66 -3.12 -24.06 -3.66
N LEU A 67 -3.89 -24.67 -2.77
CA LEU A 67 -5.30 -24.33 -2.56
C LEU A 67 -5.45 -22.91 -2.01
N GLU A 68 -4.59 -22.51 -1.07
CA GLU A 68 -4.55 -21.15 -0.55
C GLU A 68 -4.21 -20.15 -1.66
N LEU A 69 -3.14 -20.40 -2.42
CA LEU A 69 -2.75 -19.56 -3.55
C LEU A 69 -3.84 -19.45 -4.62
N PHE A 70 -4.54 -20.56 -4.89
CA PHE A 70 -5.67 -20.57 -5.80
C PHE A 70 -6.82 -19.70 -5.27
N ALA A 71 -7.15 -19.83 -3.98
CA ALA A 71 -8.23 -19.07 -3.39
C ALA A 71 -7.95 -17.56 -3.43
N ASP A 72 -6.71 -17.16 -3.12
CA ASP A 72 -6.27 -15.78 -3.20
C ASP A 72 -6.32 -15.24 -4.63
N SER A 73 -5.83 -16.02 -5.58
CA SER A 73 -5.69 -15.59 -6.98
C SER A 73 -7.03 -15.51 -7.72
N PHE A 74 -7.94 -16.45 -7.47
CA PHE A 74 -9.19 -16.58 -8.25
C PHE A 74 -10.43 -16.04 -7.54
N PHE A 75 -10.42 -15.94 -6.21
CA PHE A 75 -11.57 -15.41 -5.47
C PHE A 75 -11.25 -14.08 -4.81
N GLN A 76 -10.26 -14.05 -3.91
CA GLN A 76 -10.02 -12.85 -3.10
C GLN A 76 -9.59 -11.66 -3.96
N LEU A 77 -8.58 -11.84 -4.82
CA LEU A 77 -8.03 -10.76 -5.63
C LEU A 77 -9.05 -10.21 -6.64
N PRO A 78 -9.78 -11.04 -7.41
CA PRO A 78 -10.83 -10.55 -8.29
C PRO A 78 -11.96 -9.84 -7.53
N MET A 79 -12.37 -10.37 -6.37
CA MET A 79 -13.41 -9.76 -5.55
C MET A 79 -12.98 -8.40 -4.97
N ALA A 80 -11.74 -8.30 -4.48
CA ALA A 80 -11.18 -7.04 -4.00
C ALA A 80 -11.09 -5.99 -5.11
N ARG A 81 -10.67 -6.38 -6.32
CA ARG A 81 -10.63 -5.50 -7.49
C ARG A 81 -12.03 -5.08 -7.93
N HIS A 82 -12.99 -6.00 -7.92
CA HIS A 82 -14.38 -5.68 -8.24
C HIS A 82 -14.97 -4.69 -7.24
N LEU A 83 -14.79 -4.94 -5.94
CA LEU A 83 -15.23 -4.03 -4.88
C LEU A 83 -14.58 -2.64 -5.03
N GLN A 84 -13.28 -2.58 -5.32
CA GLN A 84 -12.59 -1.32 -5.59
C GLN A 84 -13.22 -0.57 -6.78
N GLY A 85 -13.58 -1.29 -7.85
CA GLY A 85 -14.29 -0.74 -9.00
C GLY A 85 -15.64 -0.14 -8.60
N GLU A 86 -16.47 -0.91 -7.90
CA GLU A 86 -17.79 -0.44 -7.43
C GLU A 86 -17.63 0.79 -6.52
N MET A 87 -16.71 0.74 -5.56
CA MET A 87 -16.43 1.86 -4.64
C MET A 87 -16.01 3.13 -5.37
N SER A 88 -15.30 3.04 -6.50
CA SER A 88 -14.91 4.21 -7.29
C SER A 88 -16.10 4.91 -7.95
N THR A 89 -17.21 4.18 -8.13
CA THR A 89 -18.45 4.68 -8.75
C THR A 89 -19.51 5.10 -7.71
N ILE A 90 -19.31 4.79 -6.43
CA ILE A 90 -20.25 5.18 -5.37
C ILE A 90 -20.32 6.70 -5.31
N GLN A 91 -21.52 7.22 -5.56
CA GLN A 91 -21.86 8.62 -5.34
C GLN A 91 -22.83 8.72 -4.17
N LEU A 92 -22.68 9.78 -3.38
CA LEU A 92 -23.69 10.12 -2.37
C LEU A 92 -25.04 10.35 -3.05
N ARG A 93 -26.09 9.84 -2.43
CA ARG A 93 -27.45 10.15 -2.87
C ARG A 93 -27.68 11.67 -2.79
N PRO A 94 -28.57 12.24 -3.62
CA PRO A 94 -28.84 13.67 -3.59
C PRO A 94 -29.24 14.18 -2.21
N GLU A 95 -30.02 13.40 -1.47
CA GLU A 95 -30.45 13.73 -0.10
C GLU A 95 -29.26 13.84 0.86
N ASP A 96 -28.34 12.87 0.79
CA ASP A 96 -27.15 12.82 1.64
C ASP A 96 -26.11 13.89 1.23
N ARG A 97 -26.08 14.30 -0.04
CA ARG A 97 -25.16 15.31 -0.59
C ARG A 97 -25.55 16.74 -0.25
N ALA A 98 -26.84 17.03 -0.12
CA ALA A 98 -27.38 18.36 0.16
C ALA A 98 -26.77 19.06 1.40
N PRO A 99 -26.66 18.42 2.58
CA PRO A 99 -26.07 19.07 3.76
C PRO A 99 -24.58 19.40 3.56
N PHE A 100 -23.80 18.53 2.91
CA PHE A 100 -22.39 18.79 2.62
C PHE A 100 -22.20 19.98 1.67
N LEU A 101 -23.06 20.11 0.65
CA LEU A 101 -23.01 21.26 -0.26
C LEU A 101 -23.37 22.56 0.45
N ALA A 102 -24.39 22.54 1.33
CA ALA A 102 -24.74 23.70 2.14
C ALA A 102 -23.60 24.11 3.08
N GLN A 103 -22.97 23.14 3.75
CA GLN A 103 -21.82 23.38 4.60
C GLN A 103 -20.63 23.94 3.82
N ARG A 104 -20.33 23.36 2.65
CA ARG A 104 -19.24 23.84 1.79
C ARG A 104 -19.48 25.28 1.34
N LYS A 105 -20.72 25.61 0.95
CA LYS A 105 -21.08 26.98 0.57
C LYS A 105 -20.90 27.97 1.73
N GLY A 106 -21.26 27.59 2.95
CA GLY A 106 -21.03 28.43 4.13
C GLY A 106 -19.54 28.67 4.38
N LEU A 107 -18.73 27.61 4.32
CA LEU A 107 -17.27 27.73 4.48
C LEU A 107 -16.61 28.55 3.36
N GLU A 108 -17.08 28.43 2.12
CA GLU A 108 -16.61 29.24 0.99
C GLU A 108 -16.89 30.74 1.26
N GLN A 109 -18.06 31.07 1.81
CA GLN A 109 -18.40 32.45 2.20
C GLN A 109 -17.54 32.97 3.35
N ASP A 110 -17.27 32.14 4.37
CA ASP A 110 -16.41 32.52 5.49
C ASP A 110 -14.96 32.78 5.04
N VAL A 111 -14.45 31.98 4.10
CA VAL A 111 -13.13 32.18 3.48
C VAL A 111 -13.11 33.48 2.68
N GLU A 112 -14.13 33.76 1.88
CA GLU A 112 -14.22 34.98 1.09
C GLU A 112 -14.27 36.23 1.99
N GLY A 113 -15.07 36.19 3.07
CA GLY A 113 -15.11 37.27 4.06
C GLY A 113 -13.78 37.46 4.81
N SER A 114 -13.09 36.36 5.13
CA SER A 114 -11.76 36.41 5.76
C SER A 114 -10.70 37.00 4.83
N ASN A 115 -10.75 36.67 3.54
CA ASN A 115 -9.84 37.25 2.54
C ASN A 115 -10.08 38.75 2.36
N ALA A 116 -11.34 39.20 2.31
CA ALA A 116 -11.65 40.63 2.25
C ALA A 116 -11.12 41.39 3.49
N MET A 117 -11.29 40.81 4.69
CA MET A 117 -10.70 41.39 5.91
C MET A 117 -9.17 41.46 5.87
N LEU A 118 -8.51 40.44 5.28
CA LEU A 118 -7.06 40.46 5.11
C LEU A 118 -6.62 41.57 4.16
N GLU A 119 -7.31 41.76 3.03
CA GLU A 119 -7.04 42.87 2.11
C GLU A 119 -7.16 44.24 2.80
N ASP A 120 -8.18 44.44 3.64
CA ASP A 120 -8.35 45.66 4.41
C ASP A 120 -7.21 45.89 5.42
N ILE A 121 -6.74 44.82 6.07
CA ILE A 121 -5.61 44.88 7.00
C ILE A 121 -4.32 45.21 6.25
N GLU A 122 -4.06 44.55 5.12
CA GLU A 122 -2.89 44.81 4.27
C GLU A 122 -2.89 46.27 3.78
N TRP A 123 -4.05 46.78 3.37
CA TRP A 123 -4.21 48.18 2.99
C TRP A 123 -3.88 49.12 4.15
N CYS A 124 -4.36 48.82 5.36
CA CYS A 124 -4.05 49.63 6.55
C CYS A 124 -2.54 49.64 6.87
N ILE A 125 -1.88 48.48 6.75
CA ILE A 125 -0.43 48.34 6.94
C ILE A 125 0.31 49.24 5.94
N ASP A 126 -0.08 49.21 4.66
CA ASP A 126 0.54 50.04 3.61
C ASP A 126 0.38 51.54 3.87
N GLN A 127 -0.80 51.97 4.34
CA GLN A 127 -1.03 53.38 4.72
C GLN A 127 -0.12 53.81 5.89
N ILE A 128 0.01 52.97 6.92
CA ILE A 128 0.88 53.24 8.07
C ILE A 128 2.34 53.30 7.64
N HIS A 129 2.79 52.35 6.81
CA HIS A 129 4.15 52.35 6.26
C HIS A 129 4.44 53.63 5.45
N THR A 130 3.50 54.04 4.60
CA THR A 130 3.60 55.27 3.80
C THR A 130 3.64 56.53 4.68
N PHE A 131 2.80 56.59 5.71
CA PHE A 131 2.81 57.68 6.69
C PHE A 131 4.13 57.75 7.47
N ALA A 132 4.68 56.60 7.89
CA ALA A 132 5.97 56.54 8.59
C ALA A 132 7.14 57.02 7.70
N LEU A 133 7.14 56.66 6.41
CA LEU A 133 8.14 57.12 5.45
C LEU A 133 8.07 58.62 5.21
N THR A 134 6.87 59.17 5.00
CA THR A 134 6.66 60.61 4.77
C THR A 134 6.98 61.46 5.99
N THR A 135 6.67 61.00 7.21
CA THR A 135 7.03 61.70 8.45
C THR A 135 8.53 61.65 8.77
N LYS A 136 9.22 60.55 8.48
CA LYS A 136 10.69 60.48 8.55
C LYS A 136 11.34 61.43 7.54
N ALA A 137 10.84 61.50 6.31
CA ALA A 137 11.30 62.46 5.30
C ALA A 137 11.10 63.92 5.76
N ARG A 138 9.96 64.23 6.40
CA ARG A 138 9.63 65.56 6.92
C ARG A 138 10.45 65.96 8.18
N ARG A 139 11.02 65.00 8.90
CA ARG A 139 11.91 65.22 10.05
C ARG A 139 13.40 65.15 9.69
N SER A 140 13.76 64.95 8.42
CA SER A 140 15.15 65.01 7.96
C SER A 140 15.64 66.47 8.01
N PRO A 141 16.70 66.80 8.77
CA PRO A 141 17.17 68.17 8.95
C PRO A 141 18.00 68.63 7.74
N SER A 142 17.33 69.13 6.70
CA SER A 142 18.03 69.80 5.60
C SER A 142 17.07 70.70 4.82
N ASP A 143 16.98 71.98 5.19
CA ASP A 143 16.88 73.10 4.23
C ASP A 143 16.80 74.47 4.94
N TRP A 144 17.79 74.82 5.75
CA TRP A 144 17.98 76.20 6.26
C TRP A 144 19.19 76.92 5.65
N LYS A 145 19.84 76.36 4.61
CA LYS A 145 21.00 76.98 3.95
C LYS A 145 20.79 77.20 2.45
N LYS A 146 19.94 78.16 2.10
CA LYS A 146 20.02 78.89 0.82
C LYS A 146 19.65 80.35 1.05
N ASN A 147 20.55 81.09 1.69
CA ASN A 147 20.58 82.54 1.72
C ASN A 147 22.04 82.95 1.86
N TYR A 148 22.79 82.88 0.75
CA TYR A 148 23.98 83.69 0.45
C TYR A 148 24.13 83.72 -1.07
#